data_AF-A0A943XGV1-F1
#
_entry.id   AF-A0A943XGV1-F1
#
_cell.length_a   1.000
_cell.length_b   1.000
_cell.length_c   1.000
_cell.angle_alpha   90.00
_cell.angle_beta   90.00
_cell.angle_gamma   90.00
#
_symmetry.space_group_name_H-M   'P 1'
#
loop_
_entity.id
_entity.type
_entity.pdbx_description
1 polymer ?
#
loop_
_entity_poly.entity_id
_entity_poly.type
_entity_poly.pdbx_seq_one_letter_code
_entity_poly.pdbx_strand_id
1 'polypeptide(L)'
;MNEITFEKAWSYGGPLMWVLAAFSIFALAVVLYLWLAHARWLFLPQSLKKISKSKDPQAEGSRIARKAYDAVDWLADIAAIAPLVGLLGTVLGMFKAFGGIASDVAAGAKPVVLAQGVSQAIVTTILGLVVAIPALVAHAFLRRRAAKRVAELEEAVEEILSGVAK
;
A
#
# COMPACT_ATOMS: atom_id res chain seq x y z
N MET A 1 35.05 -17.62 11.98
CA MET A 1 34.00 -16.76 11.41
C MET A 1 32.74 -17.60 11.31
N ASN A 2 31.80 -17.47 12.24
CA ASN A 2 30.56 -18.24 12.18
C ASN A 2 29.60 -17.54 11.23
N GLU A 3 29.35 -18.15 10.07
CA GLU A 3 28.36 -17.67 9.12
C GLU A 3 27.00 -17.57 9.80
N ILE A 4 26.45 -16.35 9.87
CA ILE A 4 25.08 -16.12 10.32
C ILE A 4 24.18 -16.63 9.20
N THR A 5 23.87 -17.92 9.24
CA THR A 5 23.00 -18.60 8.28
C THR A 5 21.55 -18.17 8.52
N PHE A 6 20.80 -17.94 7.44
CA PHE A 6 19.42 -17.41 7.45
C PHE A 6 18.48 -18.19 8.40
N GLU A 7 18.66 -19.50 8.54
CA GLU A 7 17.89 -20.33 9.46
C GLU A 7 18.16 -20.03 10.95
N LYS A 8 19.41 -19.73 11.33
CA LYS A 8 19.72 -19.35 12.72
C LYS A 8 19.11 -18.01 13.06
N ALA A 9 19.17 -17.04 12.14
CA ALA A 9 18.51 -15.75 12.29
C ALA A 9 16.98 -15.89 12.43
N TRP A 10 16.37 -16.80 11.66
CA TRP A 10 14.94 -17.11 11.74
C TRP A 10 14.56 -17.77 13.08
N SER A 11 15.40 -18.67 13.59
CA SER A 11 15.18 -19.33 14.88
C SER A 11 15.28 -18.39 16.09
N TYR A 12 16.04 -17.28 16.01
CA TYR A 12 16.13 -16.31 17.10
C TYR A 12 14.89 -15.41 17.23
N GLY A 13 14.11 -15.24 16.17
CA GLY A 13 12.89 -14.42 16.19
C GLY A 13 11.66 -15.12 16.79
N GLY A 14 11.74 -16.42 17.10
CA GLY A 14 10.70 -17.18 17.80
C GLY A 14 9.34 -17.25 17.05
N PRO A 15 8.24 -17.55 17.77
CA PRO A 15 6.89 -17.70 17.19
C PRO A 15 6.38 -16.47 16.43
N LEU A 16 6.91 -15.28 16.74
CA LEU A 16 6.57 -14.01 16.10
C LEU A 16 6.97 -13.96 14.62
N MET A 17 8.01 -14.69 14.20
CA MET A 17 8.45 -14.77 12.79
C MET A 17 7.37 -15.39 11.89
N TRP A 18 6.65 -16.39 12.41
CA TRP A 18 5.55 -17.04 11.69
C TRP A 18 4.34 -16.10 11.55
N VAL A 19 4.05 -15.31 12.58
CA VAL A 19 3.02 -14.26 12.52
C VAL A 19 3.38 -13.20 11.48
N LEU A 20 4.65 -12.80 11.41
CA LEU A 20 5.16 -11.83 10.44
C LEU A 20 5.14 -12.38 8.99
N ALA A 21 5.46 -13.66 8.79
CA ALA A 21 5.34 -14.32 7.49
C ALA A 21 3.88 -14.41 7.03
N ALA A 22 2.96 -14.77 7.93
CA ALA A 22 1.52 -14.78 7.64
C ALA A 22 1.01 -13.38 7.28
N PHE A 23 1.48 -12.35 7.98
CA PHE A 23 1.13 -10.95 7.69
C PHE A 23 1.67 -10.47 6.34
N SER A 24 2.88 -10.89 5.96
CA SER A 24 3.48 -10.62 4.65
C SER A 24 2.70 -11.26 3.50
N ILE A 25 2.28 -12.52 3.67
CA ILE A 25 1.43 -13.23 2.70
C ILE A 25 0.06 -12.56 2.59
N PHE A 26 -0.51 -12.15 3.72
CA PHE A 26 -1.77 -11.41 3.75
C PHE A 26 -1.66 -10.06 3.04
N ALA A 27 -0.58 -9.31 3.28
CA ALA A 27 -0.28 -8.07 2.60
C ALA A 27 -0.13 -8.25 1.08
N LEU A 28 0.60 -9.27 0.64
CA LEU A 28 0.72 -9.65 -0.77
C LEU A 28 -0.63 -10.01 -1.39
N ALA A 29 -1.47 -10.75 -0.66
CA ALA A 29 -2.82 -11.09 -1.09
C ALA A 29 -3.71 -9.85 -1.21
N VAL A 30 -3.58 -8.88 -0.32
CA VAL A 30 -4.30 -7.60 -0.38
C VAL A 30 -3.86 -6.78 -1.59
N VAL A 31 -2.54 -6.66 -1.84
CA VAL A 31 -2.03 -5.96 -3.03
C VAL A 31 -2.50 -6.63 -4.31
N LEU A 32 -2.46 -7.97 -4.38
CA LEU A 32 -2.93 -8.73 -5.53
C LEU A 32 -4.44 -8.59 -5.72
N TYR A 33 -5.21 -8.61 -4.62
CA TYR A 33 -6.65 -8.38 -4.63
C TYR A 33 -6.99 -6.97 -5.11
N LEU A 34 -6.26 -5.95 -4.65
CA LEU A 34 -6.45 -4.55 -5.09
C LEU A 34 -6.07 -4.38 -6.57
N TRP A 35 -5.02 -5.04 -7.04
CA TRP A 35 -4.63 -5.07 -8.45
C TRP A 35 -5.73 -5.71 -9.33
N LEU A 36 -6.27 -6.86 -8.91
CA LEU A 36 -7.33 -7.58 -9.63
C LEU A 36 -8.69 -6.88 -9.56
N ALA A 37 -9.07 -6.34 -8.40
CA ALA A 37 -10.36 -5.68 -8.17
C ALA A 37 -10.45 -4.35 -8.92
N HIS A 38 -9.38 -3.56 -8.96
CA HIS A 38 -9.40 -2.24 -9.61
C HIS A 38 -9.10 -2.31 -11.12
N ALA A 39 -8.38 -3.34 -11.60
CA ALA A 39 -8.25 -3.63 -13.04
C ALA A 39 -9.61 -3.89 -13.71
N ARG A 40 -10.60 -4.42 -12.98
CA ARG A 40 -11.97 -4.64 -13.46
C ARG A 40 -12.81 -3.36 -13.58
N TRP A 41 -12.50 -2.31 -12.81
CA TRP A 41 -13.33 -1.09 -12.76
C TRP A 41 -12.96 -0.05 -13.82
N LEU A 42 -11.84 -0.24 -14.55
CA LEU A 42 -11.39 0.67 -15.60
C LEU A 42 -11.99 0.40 -17.00
N PHE A 43 -13.03 -0.43 -17.06
CA PHE A 43 -13.87 -0.61 -18.24
C PHE A 43 -15.13 0.24 -18.06
N LEU A 44 -15.09 1.49 -18.52
CA LEU A 44 -16.25 2.39 -18.57
C LEU A 44 -16.80 2.54 -20.01
N PRO A 45 -17.43 1.50 -20.61
CA PRO A 45 -18.28 1.71 -21.79
C PRO A 45 -19.67 2.27 -21.43
N GLN A 46 -19.99 2.53 -20.15
CA GLN A 46 -21.36 2.84 -19.72
C GLN A 46 -21.62 4.30 -19.27
N SER A 47 -20.59 5.11 -19.01
CA SER A 47 -20.78 6.48 -18.49
C SER A 47 -21.23 7.49 -19.56
N LEU A 48 -20.86 7.26 -20.83
CA LEU A 48 -21.25 8.14 -21.96
C LEU A 48 -22.78 8.22 -22.15
N LYS A 49 -23.50 7.09 -21.96
CA LYS A 49 -24.98 7.09 -22.01
C LYS A 49 -25.62 7.90 -20.88
N LYS A 50 -24.93 8.06 -19.75
CA LYS A 50 -25.44 8.78 -18.58
C LYS A 50 -25.22 10.29 -18.71
N ILE A 51 -24.11 10.69 -19.32
CA ILE A 51 -23.73 12.10 -19.59
C ILE A 51 -24.63 12.70 -20.67
N SER A 52 -24.88 11.98 -21.77
CA SER A 52 -25.75 12.44 -22.86
C SER A 52 -27.20 12.70 -22.43
N LYS A 53 -27.70 12.03 -21.38
CA LYS A 53 -29.05 12.26 -20.82
C LYS A 53 -29.09 13.31 -19.71
N SER A 54 -27.95 13.87 -19.32
CA SER A 54 -27.87 14.82 -18.20
C SER A 54 -28.15 16.26 -18.65
N LYS A 55 -28.74 17.05 -17.75
CA LYS A 55 -29.11 18.46 -18.02
C LYS A 55 -27.88 19.37 -18.16
N ASP A 56 -26.72 18.92 -17.67
CA ASP A 56 -25.42 19.58 -17.76
C ASP A 56 -24.32 18.50 -17.91
N PRO A 57 -23.94 18.15 -19.15
CA PRO A 57 -22.91 17.17 -19.44
C PRO A 57 -21.54 17.50 -18.84
N GLN A 58 -21.22 18.80 -18.71
CA GLN A 58 -19.93 19.27 -18.24
C GLN A 58 -19.78 19.07 -16.73
N ALA A 59 -20.79 19.46 -15.96
CA ALA A 59 -20.80 19.25 -14.52
C ALA A 59 -20.74 17.76 -14.14
N GLU A 60 -21.44 16.89 -14.88
CA GLU A 60 -21.39 15.44 -14.62
C GLU A 60 -20.05 14.82 -15.03
N GLY A 61 -19.45 15.29 -16.13
CA GLY A 61 -18.11 14.90 -16.56
C GLY A 61 -17.05 15.19 -15.50
N SER A 62 -16.99 16.43 -14.99
CA SER A 62 -16.05 16.81 -13.92
C SER A 62 -16.27 16.01 -12.63
N ARG A 63 -17.53 15.67 -12.30
CA ARG A 63 -17.85 14.87 -11.12
C ARG A 63 -17.34 13.44 -11.23
N ILE A 64 -17.48 12.82 -12.41
CA ILE A 64 -16.98 11.47 -12.68
C ILE A 64 -15.44 11.47 -12.70
N ALA A 65 -14.82 12.48 -13.33
CA ALA A 65 -13.37 12.66 -13.34
C ALA A 65 -12.80 12.76 -11.93
N ARG A 66 -13.41 13.59 -11.07
CA ARG A 66 -12.99 13.73 -9.67
C ARG A 66 -13.08 12.41 -8.90
N LYS A 67 -14.18 11.67 -9.04
CA LYS A 67 -14.32 10.35 -8.42
C LYS A 67 -13.27 9.34 -8.89
N ALA A 68 -12.85 9.42 -10.16
CA ALA A 68 -11.81 8.54 -10.69
C ALA A 68 -10.44 8.85 -10.08
N TYR A 69 -10.10 10.13 -9.84
CA TYR A 69 -8.87 10.51 -9.14
C TYR A 69 -8.93 10.19 -7.65
N ASP A 70 -10.04 10.51 -6.96
CA ASP A 70 -10.24 10.18 -5.54
C ASP A 70 -10.08 8.66 -5.30
N ALA A 71 -10.57 7.84 -6.24
CA ALA A 71 -10.44 6.38 -6.22
C ALA A 71 -9.03 5.85 -6.56
N VAL A 72 -8.07 6.70 -6.90
CA VAL A 72 -6.67 6.31 -7.08
C VAL A 72 -5.81 6.86 -5.94
N ASP A 73 -6.15 8.03 -5.40
CA ASP A 73 -5.38 8.70 -4.35
C ASP A 73 -5.28 7.89 -3.04
N TRP A 74 -6.28 7.06 -2.70
CA TRP A 74 -6.19 6.18 -1.52
C TRP A 74 -5.00 5.21 -1.56
N LEU A 75 -4.50 4.83 -2.75
CA LEU A 75 -3.29 4.02 -2.89
C LEU A 75 -2.04 4.81 -2.51
N ALA A 76 -2.03 6.11 -2.78
CA ALA A 76 -0.93 7.00 -2.37
C ALA A 76 -0.87 7.10 -0.85
N ASP A 77 -2.02 7.23 -0.19
CA ASP A 77 -2.10 7.29 1.27
C ASP A 77 -1.56 6.00 1.91
N ILE A 78 -1.94 4.83 1.38
CA ILE A 78 -1.41 3.55 1.87
C ILE A 78 0.10 3.45 1.65
N ALA A 79 0.59 3.87 0.48
CA ALA A 79 2.02 3.87 0.18
C ALA A 79 2.82 4.78 1.14
N ALA A 80 2.21 5.88 1.60
CA ALA A 80 2.81 6.81 2.56
C ALA A 80 2.73 6.32 4.01
N ILE A 81 1.62 5.70 4.41
CA ILE A 81 1.39 5.28 5.81
C ILE A 81 2.09 3.96 6.13
N ALA A 82 2.16 3.00 5.20
CA ALA A 82 2.73 1.68 5.45
C ALA A 82 4.18 1.70 5.98
N PRO A 83 5.12 2.51 5.45
CA PRO A 83 6.46 2.64 6.01
C PRO A 83 6.48 3.23 7.42
N LEU A 84 5.59 4.19 7.71
CA LEU A 84 5.48 4.83 9.02
C LEU A 84 5.02 3.82 10.09
N VAL A 85 4.11 2.92 9.73
CA VAL A 85 3.69 1.81 10.60
C VAL A 85 4.85 0.82 10.83
N GLY A 86 5.64 0.53 9.79
CA GLY A 86 6.86 -0.29 9.92
C GLY A 86 7.88 0.33 10.87
N LEU A 87 8.08 1.65 10.77
CA LEU A 87 8.92 2.45 11.67
C LEU A 87 8.39 2.45 13.11
N LEU A 88 7.07 2.54 13.32
CA LEU A 88 6.49 2.41 14.66
C LEU A 88 6.82 1.03 15.29
N GLY A 89 6.82 -0.03 14.48
CA GLY A 89 7.24 -1.36 14.90
C GLY A 89 8.69 -1.42 15.40
N THR A 90 9.59 -0.63 14.81
CA THR A 90 11.00 -0.56 15.26
C THR A 90 11.10 0.04 16.65
N VAL A 91 10.37 1.13 16.89
CA VAL A 91 10.34 1.84 18.17
C VAL A 91 9.81 0.90 19.26
N LEU A 92 8.73 0.16 18.98
CA LEU A 92 8.17 -0.80 19.93
C LEU A 92 9.10 -2.00 20.20
N GLY A 93 9.81 -2.50 19.18
CA GLY A 93 10.79 -3.57 19.32
C GLY A 93 11.97 -3.16 20.20
N MET A 94 12.52 -1.97 19.95
CA MET A 94 13.60 -1.40 20.77
C MET A 94 13.14 -1.08 22.19
N PHE A 95 11.93 -0.56 22.37
CA PHE A 95 11.36 -0.29 23.69
C PHE A 95 11.31 -1.55 24.55
N LYS A 96 10.85 -2.68 23.98
CA LYS A 96 10.84 -3.99 24.66
C LYS A 96 12.25 -4.50 24.94
N ALA A 97 13.17 -4.34 23.99
CA ALA A 97 14.57 -4.78 24.14
C ALA A 97 15.24 -4.09 25.33
N PHE A 98 15.13 -2.77 25.41
CA PHE A 98 15.72 -2.00 26.51
C PHE A 98 15.00 -2.21 27.84
N GLY A 99 13.67 -2.38 27.83
CA GLY A 99 12.91 -2.76 29.03
C GLY A 99 13.38 -4.11 29.61
N GLY A 100 13.64 -5.10 28.74
CA GLY A 100 14.15 -6.42 29.16
C GLY A 100 15.58 -6.37 29.70
N ILE A 101 16.42 -5.45 29.21
CA ILE A 101 17.78 -5.24 29.74
C ILE A 101 17.76 -4.51 31.09
N ALA A 102 16.76 -3.65 31.31
CA ALA A 102 16.59 -2.87 32.53
C ALA A 102 16.03 -3.71 33.69
N SER A 103 15.19 -4.73 33.43
CA SER A 103 14.94 -5.80 34.39
C SER A 103 16.21 -6.64 34.56
N ASP A 104 16.59 -7.03 35.77
CA ASP A 104 17.83 -7.75 36.18
C ASP A 104 18.12 -9.07 35.43
N VAL A 105 18.24 -9.02 34.11
CA VAL A 105 18.66 -10.12 33.26
C VAL A 105 20.16 -10.29 33.46
N ALA A 106 20.58 -11.53 33.72
CA ALA A 106 21.98 -11.90 33.91
C ALA A 106 22.87 -11.25 32.85
N ALA A 107 24.04 -10.72 33.26
CA ALA A 107 24.92 -9.92 32.40
C ALA A 107 25.27 -10.61 31.06
N GLY A 108 25.34 -11.95 31.04
CA GLY A 108 25.58 -12.75 29.83
C GLY A 108 24.39 -12.88 28.86
N ALA A 109 23.16 -12.64 29.32
CA ALA A 109 21.94 -12.73 28.50
C ALA A 109 21.53 -11.37 27.88
N LYS A 110 22.06 -10.25 28.38
CA LYS A 110 21.80 -8.89 27.85
C LYS A 110 22.07 -8.73 26.35
N PRO A 111 23.17 -9.26 25.77
CA PRO A 111 23.43 -9.14 24.33
C PRO A 111 22.40 -9.91 23.48
N VAL A 112 21.90 -11.04 23.98
CA VAL A 112 20.93 -11.89 23.27
C VAL A 112 19.57 -11.20 23.22
N VAL A 113 19.11 -10.60 24.33
CA VAL A 113 17.85 -9.84 24.40
C VAL A 113 17.89 -8.63 23.48
N LEU A 114 19.02 -7.91 23.45
CA LEU A 114 19.20 -6.78 22.53
C LEU A 114 19.14 -7.24 21.07
N ALA A 115 19.85 -8.30 20.72
CA ALA A 115 19.87 -8.84 19.36
C ALA A 115 18.48 -9.27 18.88
N GLN A 116 17.66 -9.84 19.76
CA GLN A 116 16.26 -10.20 19.45
C GLN A 116 15.41 -8.95 19.16
N GLY A 117 15.51 -7.91 19.99
CA GLY A 117 14.75 -6.68 19.79
C GLY A 117 15.14 -5.92 18.52
N VAL A 118 16.43 -5.89 18.19
CA VAL A 118 16.94 -5.31 16.93
C VAL A 118 16.47 -6.12 15.72
N SER A 119 16.53 -7.45 15.80
CA SER A 119 16.04 -8.32 14.73
C SER A 119 14.55 -8.08 14.47
N GLN A 120 13.74 -8.01 15.53
CA GLN A 120 12.31 -7.70 15.42
C GLN A 120 12.07 -6.34 14.76
N ALA A 121 12.82 -5.30 15.15
CA ALA A 121 12.71 -3.97 14.57
C ALA A 121 13.03 -3.96 13.05
N ILE A 122 14.09 -4.65 12.63
CA ILE A 122 14.47 -4.70 11.21
C ILE A 122 13.35 -5.37 10.39
N VAL A 123 12.77 -6.46 10.89
CA VAL A 123 11.72 -7.18 10.17
C VAL A 123 10.47 -6.33 10.00
N THR A 124 10.04 -5.56 11.00
CA THR A 124 8.85 -4.69 10.86
C THR A 124 9.05 -3.60 9.80
N THR A 125 10.27 -3.08 9.68
CA THR A 125 10.63 -2.10 8.62
C THR A 125 10.52 -2.73 7.24
N ILE A 126 11.08 -3.93 7.07
CA ILE A 126 11.04 -4.65 5.80
C ILE A 126 9.58 -4.88 5.37
N LEU A 127 8.70 -5.27 6.29
CA LEU A 127 7.28 -5.48 5.98
C LEU A 127 6.57 -4.18 5.56
N GLY A 128 6.82 -3.06 6.23
CA GLY A 128 6.26 -1.77 5.84
C GLY A 128 6.66 -1.37 4.42
N LEU A 129 7.92 -1.63 4.04
CA LEU A 129 8.44 -1.37 2.69
C LEU A 129 7.88 -2.33 1.64
N VAL A 130 7.73 -3.62 1.97
CA VAL A 130 7.14 -4.63 1.07
C VAL A 130 5.70 -4.27 0.69
N VAL A 131 4.95 -3.60 1.56
CA VAL A 131 3.61 -3.08 1.24
C VAL A 131 3.66 -1.76 0.48
N ALA A 132 4.53 -0.84 0.90
CA ALA A 132 4.59 0.51 0.35
C ALA A 132 5.06 0.55 -1.11
N ILE A 133 6.07 -0.25 -1.47
CA ILE A 133 6.66 -0.24 -2.81
C ILE A 133 5.62 -0.65 -3.88
N PRO A 134 4.91 -1.79 -3.76
CA PRO A 134 3.87 -2.15 -4.72
C PRO A 134 2.71 -1.17 -4.75
N ALA A 135 2.28 -0.64 -3.60
CA ALA A 135 1.21 0.36 -3.53
C ALA A 135 1.58 1.62 -4.33
N LEU A 136 2.82 2.10 -4.20
CA LEU A 136 3.32 3.25 -4.94
C LEU A 136 3.38 3.00 -6.46
N VAL A 137 3.85 1.82 -6.86
CA VAL A 137 3.89 1.44 -8.29
C VAL A 137 2.48 1.34 -8.87
N ALA A 138 1.55 0.72 -8.14
CA ALA A 138 0.16 0.63 -8.55
C ALA A 138 -0.50 2.00 -8.66
N HIS A 139 -0.29 2.88 -7.68
CA HIS A 139 -0.75 4.27 -7.71
C HIS A 139 -0.24 5.00 -8.96
N ALA A 140 1.06 4.93 -9.25
CA ALA A 140 1.65 5.59 -10.41
C ALA A 140 1.06 5.09 -11.74
N PHE A 141 0.82 3.78 -11.88
CA PHE A 141 0.22 3.20 -13.08
C PHE A 141 -1.26 3.59 -13.24
N LEU A 142 -2.04 3.45 -12.17
CA LEU A 142 -3.48 3.75 -12.18
C LEU A 142 -3.73 5.23 -12.37
N ARG A 143 -2.93 6.12 -11.79
CA ARG A 143 -3.05 7.56 -11.95
C ARG A 143 -2.85 7.99 -13.39
N ARG A 144 -1.86 7.41 -14.08
CA ARG A 144 -1.66 7.65 -15.53
C ARG A 144 -2.86 7.18 -16.35
N ARG A 145 -3.43 6.03 -16.00
CA ARG A 145 -4.56 5.46 -16.73
C ARG A 145 -5.85 6.25 -16.46
N ALA A 146 -6.09 6.67 -15.22
CA ALA A 146 -7.18 7.56 -14.84
C ALA A 146 -7.08 8.89 -15.60
N ALA A 147 -5.89 9.51 -15.64
CA ALA A 147 -5.69 10.75 -16.40
C ALA A 147 -6.03 10.60 -17.89
N LYS A 148 -5.60 9.50 -18.53
CA LYS A 148 -5.98 9.23 -19.92
C LYS A 148 -7.50 9.08 -20.10
N ARG A 149 -8.18 8.40 -19.17
CA ARG A 149 -9.64 8.23 -19.23
C ARG A 149 -10.41 9.52 -18.97
N VAL A 150 -9.90 10.39 -18.10
CA VAL A 150 -10.49 11.71 -17.86
C VAL A 150 -10.36 12.58 -19.10
N ALA A 151 -9.21 12.55 -19.80
CA ALA A 151 -9.05 13.26 -21.06
C ALA A 151 -10.04 12.76 -22.14
N GLU A 152 -10.20 11.45 -22.29
CA GLU A 152 -11.20 10.86 -23.21
C GLU A 152 -12.64 11.25 -22.83
N LEU A 153 -12.94 11.40 -21.53
CA LEU A 153 -14.23 11.83 -21.03
C LEU A 153 -14.51 13.30 -21.35
N GLU A 154 -13.51 14.17 -21.16
CA GLU A 154 -13.59 15.60 -21.44
C GLU A 154 -13.80 15.86 -22.94
N GLU A 155 -13.08 15.15 -23.79
CA GLU A 155 -13.24 15.21 -25.26
C GLU A 155 -14.67 14.79 -25.67
N ALA A 156 -15.20 13.69 -25.12
CA ALA A 156 -16.55 13.25 -25.42
C ALA A 156 -17.64 14.21 -24.91
N VAL A 157 -17.41 14.91 -23.79
CA VAL A 157 -18.31 15.96 -23.30
C VAL A 157 -18.30 17.14 -24.26
N GLU A 158 -17.14 17.56 -24.76
CA GLU A 158 -17.01 18.66 -25.71
C GLU A 158 -17.67 18.35 -27.06
N GLU A 159 -17.57 17.11 -27.55
CA GLU A 159 -18.28 16.65 -28.76
C GLU A 159 -19.82 16.73 -28.60
N ILE A 160 -20.34 16.34 -27.43
CA ILE A 160 -21.78 16.43 -27.13
C ILE A 160 -22.22 17.90 -27.08
N LEU A 161 -21.42 18.78 -26.47
CA LEU A 161 -21.75 20.21 -26.34
C LEU A 161 -21.63 20.97 -27.66
N SER A 162 -20.67 20.62 -28.51
CA SER A 162 -20.49 21.22 -29.84
C SER A 162 -21.53 20.78 -30.86
N GLY A 163 -22.40 19.83 -30.52
CA GLY A 163 -23.50 19.37 -31.38
C GLY A 163 -23.04 18.58 -32.61
N VAL A 164 -21.79 18.11 -32.61
CA VAL A 164 -21.20 17.28 -33.68
C VAL A 164 -21.77 15.85 -33.64
N ALA A 165 -22.31 15.43 -32.50
CA ALA A 165 -23.09 14.21 -32.35
C ALA A 165 -24.47 14.33 -33.04
N LYS A 166 -24.49 14.23 -34.38
CA LYS A 166 -25.70 13.97 -35.18
C LYS A 166 -25.68 12.55 -35.74
#